data_AF-A0A4S2KF21-F1
#
_entry.id   AF-A0A4S2KF21-F1
#
_cell.length_a   1.000
_cell.length_b   1.000
_cell.length_c   1.000
_cell.angle_alpha   90.00
_cell.angle_beta   90.00
_cell.angle_gamma   90.00
#
_symmetry.space_group_name_H-M   'P 1'
#
loop_
_entity.id
_entity.type
_entity.pdbx_description
1 polymer ?
#
loop_
_entity_poly.entity_id
_entity_poly.type
_entity_poly.pdbx_seq_one_letter_code
_entity_poly.pdbx_strand_id
1 'polypeptide(L)'
;MTSRNDGIQLLLQAEKSASEKVNEAKRRKAKRLKEAKIEAQAEIDAERAERERHFKMIEERVLGRRSEIEAQIKKLTDEIIVTQSASVKLHKEDAIDLLMSLVMDIKPSLHANYRPGEHKAELHYKCTKIAEEVAKAQNCTIDLDIVCLATELLFRFHQVLATDLETFAKHAKRTTINMDDVLCFVRRNPQLVQLMSDFHKQQTAGKKPPGVAVPPPTSTGTDSKKPEEPPPRDSETKTTVHSPDSAHSLTEWFMDLE
;
A
#
# COMPACT_ATOMS: atom_id res chain seq x y z
N MET A 1 -19.62 117.25 19.68
CA MET A 1 -19.07 116.23 18.76
C MET A 1 -18.48 115.07 19.57
N THR A 2 -19.30 114.31 20.30
CA THR A 2 -18.84 113.20 21.20
C THR A 2 -19.66 111.91 21.03
N SER A 3 -20.90 111.99 20.54
CA SER A 3 -21.84 110.86 20.38
C SER A 3 -21.40 109.75 19.40
N ARG A 4 -20.51 110.04 18.44
CA ARG A 4 -20.08 109.04 17.43
C ARG A 4 -19.08 108.01 17.97
N ASN A 5 -18.29 108.36 18.99
CA ASN A 5 -17.24 107.49 19.53
C ASN A 5 -17.80 106.46 20.53
N ASP A 6 -18.80 106.85 21.32
CA ASP A 6 -19.43 106.00 22.34
C ASP A 6 -20.23 104.84 21.72
N GLY A 7 -20.86 105.07 20.56
CA GLY A 7 -21.59 104.03 19.82
C GLY A 7 -20.67 102.91 19.30
N ILE A 8 -19.45 103.25 18.87
CA ILE A 8 -18.46 102.28 18.38
C ILE A 8 -17.93 101.44 19.56
N GLN A 9 -17.67 102.05 20.71
CA GLN A 9 -17.22 101.32 21.91
C GLN A 9 -18.28 100.32 22.41
N LEU A 10 -19.56 100.69 22.38
CA LEU A 10 -20.65 99.79 22.77
C LEU A 10 -20.74 98.57 21.84
N LEU A 11 -20.56 98.78 20.53
CA LEU A 11 -20.52 97.69 19.55
C LEU A 11 -19.31 96.77 19.75
N LEU A 12 -18.14 97.32 20.04
CA LEU A 12 -16.94 96.53 20.35
C LEU A 12 -17.09 95.72 21.65
N GLN A 13 -17.74 96.29 22.67
CA GLN A 13 -18.07 95.57 23.90
C GLN A 13 -19.10 94.46 23.64
N ALA A 14 -20.13 94.73 22.83
CA ALA A 14 -21.11 93.73 22.42
C ALA A 14 -20.47 92.60 21.59
N GLU A 15 -19.54 92.93 20.68
CA GLU A 15 -18.77 91.97 19.89
C GLU A 15 -17.89 91.08 20.79
N LYS A 16 -17.20 91.68 21.76
CA LYS A 16 -16.41 90.95 22.76
C LYS A 16 -17.29 90.01 23.59
N SER A 17 -18.42 90.50 24.11
CA SER A 17 -19.36 89.68 24.88
C SER A 17 -20.00 88.56 24.05
N ALA A 18 -20.28 88.80 22.77
CA ALA A 18 -20.78 87.77 21.85
C ALA A 18 -19.71 86.71 21.57
N SER A 19 -18.46 87.14 21.31
CA SER A 19 -17.31 86.25 21.09
C SER A 19 -17.02 85.39 22.31
N GLU A 20 -17.08 85.95 23.52
CA GLU A 20 -16.92 85.21 24.78
C GLU A 20 -18.02 84.15 24.97
N LYS A 21 -19.30 84.50 24.71
CA LYS A 21 -20.41 83.52 24.75
C LYS A 21 -20.22 82.37 23.76
N VAL A 22 -19.75 82.66 22.54
CA VAL A 22 -19.46 81.63 21.52
C VAL A 22 -18.27 80.77 21.94
N ASN A 23 -17.21 81.35 22.47
CA ASN A 23 -16.03 80.63 22.94
C ASN A 23 -16.35 79.75 24.15
N GLU A 24 -17.19 80.21 25.07
CA GLU A 24 -17.71 79.41 26.17
C GLU A 24 -18.54 78.22 25.65
N ALA A 25 -19.43 78.43 24.69
CA ALA A 25 -20.19 77.36 24.07
C ALA A 25 -19.29 76.32 23.37
N LYS A 26 -18.25 76.76 22.65
CA LYS A 26 -17.23 75.88 22.04
C LYS A 26 -16.47 75.08 23.09
N ARG A 27 -16.04 75.71 24.19
CA ARG A 27 -15.36 75.04 25.31
C ARG A 27 -16.27 74.00 25.98
N ARG A 28 -17.54 74.33 26.23
CA ARG A 28 -18.54 73.40 26.78
C ARG A 28 -18.76 72.19 25.86
N LYS A 29 -18.87 72.40 24.54
CA LYS A 29 -18.98 71.31 23.56
C LYS A 29 -17.75 70.40 23.57
N ALA A 30 -16.55 70.99 23.55
CA ALA A 30 -15.30 70.23 23.59
C ALA A 30 -15.15 69.42 24.89
N LYS A 31 -15.54 70.00 26.02
CA LYS A 31 -15.55 69.31 27.33
C LYS A 31 -16.49 68.11 27.32
N ARG A 32 -17.74 68.28 26.88
CA ARG A 32 -18.70 67.16 26.77
C ARG A 32 -18.24 66.06 25.83
N LEU A 33 -17.60 66.42 24.71
CA LEU A 33 -17.04 65.42 23.79
C LEU A 33 -15.90 64.63 24.44
N LYS A 34 -15.06 65.29 25.25
CA LYS A 34 -13.97 64.62 25.98
C LYS A 34 -14.51 63.73 27.10
N GLU A 35 -15.50 64.19 27.84
CA GLU A 35 -16.19 63.42 28.88
C GLU A 35 -16.83 62.15 28.29
N ALA A 36 -17.60 62.28 27.20
CA ALA A 36 -18.21 61.14 26.52
C ALA A 36 -17.17 60.11 26.03
N LYS A 37 -16.01 60.56 25.55
CA LYS A 37 -14.91 59.65 25.16
C LYS A 37 -14.29 58.93 26.35
N ILE A 38 -14.09 59.64 27.46
CA ILE A 38 -13.51 59.05 28.68
C ILE A 38 -14.47 58.03 29.27
N GLU A 39 -15.77 58.36 29.33
CA GLU A 39 -16.82 57.47 29.83
C GLU A 39 -16.94 56.20 28.97
N ALA A 40 -17.02 56.35 27.64
CA ALA A 40 -17.04 55.19 26.73
C ALA A 40 -15.77 54.33 26.85
N GLN A 41 -14.59 54.94 27.01
CA GLN A 41 -13.35 54.19 27.20
C GLN A 41 -13.34 53.45 28.53
N ALA A 42 -13.83 54.08 29.60
CA ALA A 42 -13.94 53.43 30.91
C ALA A 42 -14.90 52.24 30.90
N GLU A 43 -16.01 52.33 30.15
CA GLU A 43 -16.95 51.22 29.97
C GLU A 43 -16.32 50.06 29.19
N ILE A 44 -15.60 50.35 28.11
CA ILE A 44 -14.84 49.35 27.35
C ILE A 44 -13.80 48.64 28.23
N ASP A 45 -13.08 49.40 29.07
CA ASP A 45 -12.05 48.85 29.95
C ASP A 45 -12.67 47.99 31.06
N ALA A 46 -13.85 48.38 31.58
CA ALA A 46 -14.61 47.59 32.56
C ALA A 46 -15.08 46.26 31.96
N GLU A 47 -15.68 46.27 30.77
CA GLU A 47 -16.07 45.04 30.07
C GLU A 47 -14.88 44.14 29.76
N ARG A 48 -13.75 44.74 29.35
CA ARG A 48 -12.52 43.99 29.08
C ARG A 48 -12.02 43.31 30.35
N ALA A 49 -12.03 44.02 31.48
CA ALA A 49 -11.62 43.46 32.77
C ALA A 49 -12.55 42.32 33.21
N GLU A 50 -13.85 42.41 32.97
CA GLU A 50 -14.80 41.34 33.28
C GLU A 50 -14.57 40.10 32.40
N ARG A 51 -14.39 40.28 31.08
CA ARG A 51 -14.07 39.17 30.17
C ARG A 51 -12.75 38.51 30.51
N GLU A 52 -11.73 39.28 30.90
CA GLU A 52 -10.43 38.77 31.33
C GLU A 52 -10.55 37.94 32.62
N ARG A 53 -11.36 38.39 33.59
CA ARG A 53 -11.66 37.59 34.80
C ARG A 53 -12.35 36.28 34.45
N HIS A 54 -13.33 36.33 33.56
CA HIS A 54 -14.03 35.12 33.11
C HIS A 54 -13.09 34.15 32.36
N PHE A 55 -12.21 34.68 31.52
CA PHE A 55 -11.19 33.90 30.83
C PHE A 55 -10.26 33.19 31.82
N LYS A 56 -9.72 33.92 32.80
CA LYS A 56 -8.86 33.34 33.86
C LYS A 56 -9.54 32.24 34.67
N MET A 57 -10.81 32.44 35.04
CA MET A 57 -11.58 31.40 35.74
C MET A 57 -11.75 30.11 34.92
N ILE A 58 -11.94 30.23 33.59
CA ILE A 58 -12.00 29.07 32.70
C ILE A 58 -10.63 28.45 32.51
N GLU A 59 -9.58 29.25 32.35
CA GLU A 59 -8.21 28.80 32.18
C GLU A 59 -7.77 27.93 33.36
N GLU A 60 -7.97 28.39 34.60
CA GLU A 60 -7.69 27.63 35.82
C GLU A 60 -8.45 26.30 35.86
N ARG A 61 -9.74 26.31 35.49
CA ARG A 61 -10.57 25.11 35.43
C ARG A 61 -10.05 24.11 34.39
N VAL A 62 -9.63 24.58 33.21
CA VAL A 62 -9.16 23.73 32.11
C VAL A 62 -7.79 23.14 32.43
N LEU A 63 -6.89 23.94 33.02
CA LEU A 63 -5.57 23.48 33.48
C LEU A 63 -5.70 22.33 34.50
N GLY A 64 -6.65 22.42 35.43
CA GLY A 64 -6.92 21.34 36.38
C GLY A 64 -7.46 20.06 35.73
N ARG A 65 -8.39 20.19 34.77
CA ARG A 65 -9.00 19.04 34.08
C ARG A 65 -8.00 18.23 33.27
N ARG A 66 -6.99 18.86 32.68
CA ARG A 66 -6.00 18.15 31.85
C ARG A 66 -5.26 17.08 32.67
N SER A 67 -4.81 17.42 33.88
CA SER A 67 -4.12 16.49 34.76
C SER A 67 -5.05 15.38 35.26
N GLU A 68 -6.32 15.72 35.54
CA GLU A 68 -7.32 14.74 35.97
C GLU A 68 -7.64 13.72 34.87
N ILE A 69 -7.84 14.18 33.63
CA ILE A 69 -8.09 13.32 32.47
C ILE A 69 -6.91 12.38 32.24
N GLU A 70 -5.68 12.89 32.30
CA GLU A 70 -4.48 12.08 32.15
C GLU A 70 -4.38 10.98 33.23
N ALA A 71 -4.69 11.33 34.48
CA ALA A 71 -4.72 10.37 35.58
C ALA A 71 -5.80 9.29 35.39
N GLN A 72 -6.99 9.66 34.90
CA GLN A 72 -8.06 8.71 34.59
C GLN A 72 -7.69 7.77 33.45
N ILE A 73 -7.12 8.30 32.36
CA ILE A 73 -6.63 7.49 31.23
C ILE A 73 -5.59 6.49 31.71
N LYS A 74 -4.62 6.94 32.51
CA LYS A 74 -3.58 6.07 33.04
C LYS A 74 -4.17 4.95 33.90
N LYS A 75 -5.10 5.30 34.81
CA LYS A 75 -5.77 4.32 35.67
C LYS A 75 -6.51 3.26 34.86
N LEU A 76 -7.31 3.67 33.88
CA LEU A 76 -8.03 2.74 32.98
C LEU A 76 -7.05 1.87 32.19
N THR A 77 -5.95 2.46 31.72
CA THR A 77 -4.91 1.71 30.98
C THR A 77 -4.28 0.64 31.86
N ASP A 78 -3.94 0.97 33.11
CA ASP A 78 -3.39 0.01 34.07
C ASP A 78 -4.39 -1.11 34.39
N GLU A 79 -5.67 -0.79 34.55
CA GLU A 79 -6.75 -1.78 34.75
C GLU A 79 -6.91 -2.74 33.55
N ILE A 80 -6.85 -2.21 32.32
CA ILE A 80 -6.91 -3.01 31.08
C ILE A 80 -5.68 -3.92 30.98
N ILE A 81 -4.49 -3.40 31.24
CA ILE A 81 -3.24 -4.19 31.20
C ILE A 81 -3.31 -5.34 32.20
N VAL A 82 -3.80 -5.09 33.42
CA VAL A 82 -3.96 -6.14 34.45
C VAL A 82 -4.94 -7.21 33.98
N THR A 83 -6.09 -6.80 33.43
CA THR A 83 -7.12 -7.72 32.93
C THR A 83 -6.60 -8.57 31.76
N GLN A 84 -5.94 -7.94 30.78
CA GLN A 84 -5.32 -8.64 29.66
C GLN A 84 -4.23 -9.60 30.12
N SER A 85 -3.37 -9.17 31.04
CA SER A 85 -2.33 -10.01 31.61
C SER A 85 -2.89 -11.22 32.36
N ALA A 86 -4.01 -11.06 33.05
CA ALA A 86 -4.71 -12.18 33.71
C ALA A 86 -5.30 -13.16 32.69
N SER A 87 -5.94 -12.65 31.63
CA SER A 87 -6.47 -13.48 30.54
C SER A 87 -5.38 -14.28 29.83
N VAL A 88 -4.24 -13.65 29.53
CA VAL A 88 -3.11 -14.34 28.91
C VAL A 88 -2.57 -15.43 29.84
N LYS A 89 -2.42 -15.15 31.14
CA LYS A 89 -1.96 -16.15 32.11
C LYS A 89 -2.93 -17.33 32.25
N LEU A 90 -4.23 -17.09 32.12
CA LEU A 90 -5.23 -18.14 32.25
C LEU A 90 -5.23 -19.11 31.06
N HIS A 91 -5.02 -18.60 29.85
CA HIS A 91 -5.15 -19.39 28.61
C HIS A 91 -3.80 -19.75 27.97
N LYS A 92 -2.69 -19.41 28.62
CA LYS A 92 -1.34 -19.60 28.06
C LYS A 92 -1.05 -21.08 27.84
N GLU A 93 -1.29 -21.90 28.84
CA GLU A 93 -1.01 -23.34 28.80
C GLU A 93 -1.89 -24.02 27.74
N ASP A 94 -3.19 -23.74 27.73
CA ASP A 94 -4.14 -24.29 26.74
C ASP A 94 -3.75 -23.95 25.29
N ALA A 95 -3.34 -22.70 25.04
CA ALA A 95 -2.92 -22.25 23.71
C ALA A 95 -1.62 -22.94 23.25
N ILE A 96 -0.67 -23.14 24.19
CA ILE A 96 0.57 -23.87 23.91
C ILE A 96 0.27 -25.33 23.60
N ASP A 97 -0.61 -25.97 24.38
CA ASP A 97 -0.97 -27.38 24.18
C ASP A 97 -1.70 -27.58 22.84
N LEU A 98 -2.60 -26.67 22.48
CA LEU A 98 -3.24 -26.68 21.16
C LEU A 98 -2.21 -26.56 20.04
N LEU A 99 -1.28 -25.59 20.13
CA LEU A 99 -0.25 -25.40 19.12
C LEU A 99 0.66 -26.62 19.01
N MET A 100 1.10 -27.18 20.14
CA MET A 100 1.92 -28.39 20.18
C MET A 100 1.16 -29.58 19.57
N SER A 101 -0.13 -29.74 19.87
CA SER A 101 -0.95 -30.81 19.29
C SER A 101 -1.02 -30.73 17.77
N LEU A 102 -1.19 -29.52 17.21
CA LEU A 102 -1.25 -29.30 15.76
C LEU A 102 0.11 -29.52 15.08
N VAL A 103 1.20 -29.07 15.70
CA VAL A 103 2.55 -29.25 15.16
C VAL A 103 2.99 -30.72 15.17
N MET A 104 2.57 -31.47 16.19
CA MET A 104 2.91 -32.89 16.31
C MET A 104 2.00 -33.81 15.48
N ASP A 105 0.81 -33.37 15.06
CA ASP A 105 -0.11 -34.13 14.21
C ASP A 105 0.28 -34.07 12.72
N ILE A 106 1.44 -34.63 12.39
CA ILE A 106 1.89 -34.72 10.99
C ILE A 106 1.09 -35.82 10.29
N LYS A 107 0.14 -35.41 9.45
CA LYS A 107 -0.65 -36.28 8.56
C LYS A 107 -0.09 -36.25 7.14
N PRO A 108 0.87 -37.12 6.79
CA PRO A 108 1.36 -37.19 5.42
C PRO A 108 0.23 -37.65 4.49
N SER A 109 -0.15 -36.80 3.56
CA SER A 109 -1.12 -37.12 2.51
C SER A 109 -0.45 -37.03 1.15
N LEU A 110 -0.78 -37.99 0.29
CA LEU A 110 -0.40 -37.93 -1.11
C LEU A 110 -1.29 -36.89 -1.79
N HIS A 111 -0.70 -36.04 -2.62
CA HIS A 111 -1.42 -35.02 -3.37
C HIS A 111 -2.55 -35.66 -4.21
N ALA A 112 -3.69 -34.98 -4.36
CA ALA A 112 -4.89 -35.53 -5.02
C ALA A 112 -4.65 -36.04 -6.45
N ASN A 113 -3.65 -35.50 -7.15
CA ASN A 113 -3.27 -35.90 -8.51
C ASN A 113 -2.20 -37.01 -8.55
N TYR A 114 -1.76 -37.54 -7.41
CA TYR A 114 -0.86 -38.68 -7.36
C TYR A 114 -1.60 -39.92 -7.87
N ARG A 115 -1.22 -40.36 -9.07
CA ARG A 115 -1.72 -41.60 -9.67
C ARG A 115 -0.65 -42.68 -9.56
N PRO A 116 -0.69 -43.55 -8.53
CA PRO A 116 0.23 -44.67 -8.46
C PRO A 116 -0.13 -45.67 -9.56
N GLY A 117 0.74 -45.80 -10.56
CA GLY A 117 0.72 -46.94 -11.49
C GLY A 117 0.50 -46.65 -12.97
N GLU A 118 -0.16 -45.56 -13.37
CA GLU A 118 -0.52 -45.34 -14.79
C GLU A 118 0.72 -45.24 -15.69
N HIS A 119 1.67 -44.36 -15.37
CA HIS A 119 2.85 -44.13 -16.22
C HIS A 119 3.80 -45.35 -16.23
N LYS A 120 3.91 -46.09 -15.12
CA LYS A 120 4.78 -47.28 -15.05
C LYS A 120 4.15 -48.46 -15.78
N ALA A 121 2.84 -48.65 -15.68
CA ALA A 121 2.12 -49.67 -16.43
C ALA A 121 2.13 -49.38 -17.93
N GLU A 122 1.94 -48.12 -18.33
CA GLU A 122 2.06 -47.70 -19.73
C GLU A 122 3.48 -47.93 -20.27
N LEU A 123 4.50 -47.57 -19.48
CA LEU A 123 5.90 -47.82 -19.84
C LEU A 123 6.17 -49.33 -19.95
N HIS A 124 5.68 -50.14 -19.02
CA HIS A 124 5.81 -51.60 -19.07
C HIS A 124 5.19 -52.19 -20.35
N TYR A 125 3.99 -51.72 -20.71
CA TYR A 125 3.33 -52.13 -21.95
C TYR A 125 4.18 -51.79 -23.19
N LYS A 126 4.72 -50.56 -23.26
CA LYS A 126 5.61 -50.13 -24.36
C LYS A 126 6.90 -50.97 -24.41
N CYS A 127 7.56 -51.20 -23.27
CA CYS A 127 8.74 -52.05 -23.18
C CYS A 127 8.46 -53.48 -23.67
N THR A 128 7.30 -54.04 -23.29
CA THR A 128 6.88 -55.37 -23.73
C THR A 128 6.70 -55.42 -25.25
N LYS A 129 6.05 -54.41 -25.84
CA LYS A 129 5.85 -54.35 -27.30
C LYS A 129 7.17 -54.24 -28.07
N ILE A 130 8.10 -53.40 -27.61
CA ILE A 130 9.44 -53.28 -28.21
C ILE A 130 10.21 -54.60 -28.05
N ALA A 131 10.15 -55.24 -26.88
CA ALA A 131 10.78 -56.53 -26.66
C ALA A 131 10.21 -57.61 -27.61
N GLU A 132 8.89 -57.66 -27.84
CA GLU A 132 8.27 -58.56 -28.81
C GLU A 132 8.77 -58.31 -30.25
N GLU A 133 8.95 -57.04 -30.65
CA GLU A 133 9.48 -56.68 -31.97
C GLU A 133 10.94 -57.10 -32.14
N VAL A 134 11.77 -56.85 -31.14
CA VAL A 134 13.20 -57.26 -31.14
C VAL A 134 13.33 -58.78 -31.13
N ALA A 135 12.52 -59.47 -30.31
CA ALA A 135 12.45 -60.94 -30.25
C ALA A 135 12.13 -61.54 -31.63
N LYS A 136 11.16 -60.97 -32.36
CA LYS A 136 10.81 -61.38 -33.73
C LYS A 136 11.94 -61.11 -34.72
N ALA A 137 12.54 -59.93 -34.68
CA ALA A 137 13.61 -59.56 -35.61
C ALA A 137 14.88 -60.40 -35.44
N GLN A 138 15.20 -60.79 -34.20
CA GLN A 138 16.38 -61.58 -33.86
C GLN A 138 16.09 -63.08 -33.71
N ASN A 139 14.83 -63.49 -33.91
CA ASN A 139 14.36 -64.87 -33.74
C ASN A 139 14.75 -65.49 -32.40
N CYS A 140 14.60 -64.73 -31.31
CA CYS A 140 14.92 -65.12 -29.93
C CYS A 140 13.72 -64.89 -29.00
N THR A 141 13.75 -65.50 -27.81
CA THR A 141 12.75 -65.28 -26.77
C THR A 141 13.32 -64.38 -25.68
N ILE A 142 12.63 -63.28 -25.36
CA ILE A 142 13.00 -62.39 -24.25
C ILE A 142 12.13 -62.72 -23.04
N ASP A 143 12.78 -63.03 -21.92
CA ASP A 143 12.11 -63.35 -20.67
C ASP A 143 11.44 -62.13 -20.03
N LEU A 144 10.33 -62.37 -19.31
CA LEU A 144 9.53 -61.30 -18.71
C LEU A 144 10.31 -60.53 -17.64
N ASP A 145 11.23 -61.19 -16.93
CA ASP A 145 12.05 -60.54 -15.92
C ASP A 145 12.98 -59.48 -16.54
N ILE A 146 13.47 -59.72 -17.77
CA ILE A 146 14.27 -58.75 -18.51
C ILE A 146 13.42 -57.53 -18.91
N VAL A 147 12.17 -57.75 -19.29
CA VAL A 147 11.21 -56.66 -19.61
C VAL A 147 10.88 -55.84 -18.36
N CYS A 148 10.69 -56.49 -17.22
CA CYS A 148 10.48 -55.84 -15.92
C CYS A 148 11.70 -55.00 -15.51
N LEU A 149 12.90 -55.54 -15.64
CA LEU A 149 14.16 -54.83 -15.34
C LEU A 149 14.36 -53.62 -16.26
N ALA A 150 14.13 -53.78 -17.56
CA ALA A 150 14.21 -52.68 -18.52
C ALA A 150 13.19 -51.58 -18.18
N THR A 151 11.97 -51.95 -17.80
CA THR A 151 10.92 -51.02 -17.38
C THR A 151 11.31 -50.23 -16.13
N GLU A 152 11.85 -50.90 -15.11
CA GLU A 152 12.32 -50.23 -13.88
C GLU A 152 13.48 -49.28 -14.18
N LEU A 153 14.45 -49.71 -14.99
CA LEU A 153 15.60 -48.89 -15.38
C LEU A 153 15.15 -47.64 -16.13
N LEU A 154 14.25 -47.80 -17.11
CA LEU A 154 13.71 -46.69 -17.87
C LEU A 154 12.89 -45.76 -16.98
N PHE A 155 12.07 -46.30 -16.07
CA PHE A 155 11.27 -45.46 -15.16
C PHE A 155 12.15 -44.57 -14.28
N ARG A 156 13.23 -45.13 -13.71
CA ARG A 156 14.20 -44.34 -12.94
C ARG A 156 14.93 -43.32 -13.80
N PHE A 157 15.27 -43.69 -15.03
CA PHE A 157 15.88 -42.77 -15.98
C PHE A 157 14.95 -41.57 -16.30
N HIS A 158 13.64 -41.80 -16.48
CA HIS A 158 12.68 -40.71 -16.70
C HIS A 158 12.59 -39.76 -15.49
N GLN A 159 12.67 -40.28 -14.26
CA GLN A 159 12.66 -39.46 -13.05
C GLN A 159 13.90 -38.56 -12.96
N VAL A 160 15.08 -39.12 -13.25
CA VAL A 160 16.35 -38.36 -13.28
C VAL A 160 16.29 -37.32 -14.40
N LEU A 161 15.88 -37.71 -15.60
CA LEU A 161 15.72 -36.81 -16.74
C LEU A 161 14.80 -35.64 -16.43
N ALA A 162 13.63 -35.89 -15.83
CA ALA A 162 12.68 -34.82 -15.48
C ALA A 162 13.31 -33.81 -14.49
N THR A 163 14.00 -34.32 -13.48
CA THR A 163 14.68 -33.49 -12.47
C THR A 163 15.81 -32.67 -13.08
N ASP A 164 16.59 -33.27 -13.99
CA ASP A 164 17.67 -32.59 -14.70
C ASP A 164 17.14 -31.48 -15.62
N LEU A 165 16.06 -31.75 -16.36
CA LEU A 165 15.43 -30.75 -17.25
C LEU A 165 14.89 -29.54 -16.47
N GLU A 166 14.23 -29.77 -15.34
CA GLU A 166 13.83 -28.67 -14.45
C GLU A 166 15.03 -27.87 -13.95
N THR A 167 16.11 -28.56 -13.60
CA THR A 167 17.33 -27.92 -13.08
C THR A 167 18.00 -27.07 -14.17
N PHE A 168 18.04 -27.53 -15.43
CA PHE A 168 18.56 -26.74 -16.55
C PHE A 168 17.70 -25.49 -16.83
N ALA A 169 16.37 -25.62 -16.83
CA ALA A 169 15.49 -24.48 -17.02
C ALA A 169 15.68 -23.43 -15.91
N LYS A 170 15.73 -23.88 -14.64
CA LYS A 170 15.97 -23.01 -13.48
C LYS A 170 17.35 -22.36 -13.51
N HIS A 171 18.40 -23.09 -13.90
CA HIS A 171 19.75 -22.55 -14.06
C HIS A 171 19.80 -21.42 -15.09
N ALA A 172 19.03 -21.55 -16.18
CA ALA A 172 18.85 -20.53 -17.19
C ALA A 172 17.82 -19.44 -16.83
N LYS A 173 17.34 -19.39 -15.58
CA LYS A 173 16.31 -18.46 -15.07
C LYS A 173 14.98 -18.52 -15.83
N ARG A 174 14.63 -19.67 -16.39
CA ARG A 174 13.35 -19.93 -17.06
C ARG A 174 12.44 -20.76 -16.16
N THR A 175 11.16 -20.42 -16.14
CA THR A 175 10.11 -21.19 -15.43
C THR A 175 9.50 -22.28 -16.30
N THR A 176 9.74 -22.24 -17.61
CA THR A 176 9.25 -23.20 -18.60
C THR A 176 10.41 -23.91 -19.28
N ILE A 177 10.31 -25.23 -19.42
CA ILE A 177 11.29 -26.09 -20.10
C ILE A 177 11.12 -25.92 -21.63
N ASN A 178 12.22 -25.67 -22.33
CA ASN A 178 12.28 -25.48 -23.78
C ASN A 178 12.90 -26.70 -24.47
N MET A 179 12.78 -26.74 -25.80
CA MET A 179 13.39 -27.80 -26.62
C MET A 179 14.90 -27.90 -26.48
N ASP A 180 15.58 -26.77 -26.30
CA ASP A 180 17.03 -26.75 -26.13
C ASP A 180 17.48 -27.51 -24.87
N ASP A 181 16.65 -27.55 -23.82
CA ASP A 181 16.94 -28.33 -22.61
C ASP A 181 16.92 -29.83 -22.91
N VAL A 182 15.95 -30.27 -23.72
CA VAL A 182 15.83 -31.68 -24.16
C VAL A 182 16.97 -32.06 -25.10
N LEU A 183 17.32 -31.19 -26.06
CA LEU A 183 18.43 -31.42 -26.97
C LEU A 183 19.78 -31.47 -26.25
N CYS A 184 19.96 -30.65 -25.20
CA CYS A 184 21.14 -30.66 -24.37
C CYS A 184 21.35 -32.02 -23.68
N PHE A 185 20.27 -32.72 -23.34
CA PHE A 185 20.34 -34.04 -22.73
C PHE A 185 20.76 -35.13 -23.73
N VAL A 186 20.18 -35.12 -24.94
CA VAL A 186 20.51 -36.10 -25.99
C VAL A 186 21.81 -35.78 -26.75
N ARG A 187 22.50 -34.68 -26.43
CA ARG A 187 23.70 -34.16 -27.15
C ARG A 187 24.82 -35.17 -27.40
N ARG A 188 24.94 -36.21 -26.56
CA ARG A 188 25.96 -37.25 -26.69
C ARG A 188 25.64 -38.29 -27.78
N ASN A 189 24.43 -38.28 -28.32
CA ASN A 189 24.00 -39.15 -29.40
C ASN A 189 23.50 -38.30 -30.58
N PRO A 190 24.37 -38.01 -31.59
CA PRO A 190 24.03 -37.16 -32.72
C PRO A 190 22.82 -37.63 -33.53
N GLN A 191 22.62 -38.95 -33.67
CA GLN A 191 21.47 -39.50 -34.39
C GLN A 191 20.17 -39.20 -33.64
N LEU A 192 20.18 -39.32 -32.31
CA LEU A 192 19.03 -39.01 -31.48
C LEU A 192 18.73 -37.51 -31.44
N VAL A 193 19.76 -36.65 -31.43
CA VAL A 193 19.61 -35.19 -31.57
C VAL A 193 18.89 -34.84 -32.87
N GLN A 194 19.30 -35.45 -33.99
CA GLN A 194 18.68 -35.24 -35.29
C GLN A 194 17.21 -35.66 -35.28
N LEU A 195 16.92 -36.88 -34.80
CA LEU A 195 15.56 -37.41 -34.72
C LEU A 195 14.64 -36.51 -33.89
N MET A 196 15.10 -36.08 -32.71
CA MET A 196 14.34 -35.19 -31.82
C MET A 196 14.11 -33.80 -32.45
N SER A 197 15.11 -33.29 -33.16
CA SER A 197 15.02 -32.01 -33.87
C SER A 197 14.01 -32.07 -35.02
N ASP A 198 14.01 -33.16 -35.79
CA ASP A 198 13.08 -33.33 -36.91
C ASP A 198 11.66 -33.58 -36.43
N PHE A 199 11.48 -34.33 -35.33
CA PHE A 199 10.19 -34.50 -34.67
C PHE A 199 9.62 -33.15 -34.20
N HIS A 200 10.46 -32.27 -33.65
CA HIS A 200 10.04 -30.92 -33.25
C HIS A 200 9.62 -30.04 -34.44
N LYS A 201 10.36 -30.10 -35.56
CA LYS A 201 10.00 -29.41 -36.81
C LYS A 201 8.65 -29.89 -37.36
N GLN A 202 8.39 -31.19 -37.31
CA GLN A 202 7.12 -31.77 -37.77
C GLN A 202 5.94 -31.31 -36.91
N GLN A 203 6.10 -31.24 -35.59
CA GLN A 203 5.06 -30.73 -34.69
C GLN A 203 4.78 -29.23 -34.87
N THR A 204 5.79 -28.43 -35.20
CA THR A 204 5.64 -26.99 -35.43
C THR A 204 5.10 -26.67 -36.83
N ALA A 205 5.41 -27.49 -37.83
CA ALA A 205 4.92 -27.33 -39.21
C ALA A 205 3.40 -27.59 -39.37
N GLY A 206 2.79 -28.39 -38.49
CA GLY A 206 1.34 -28.65 -38.49
C GLY A 206 0.45 -27.49 -38.00
N LYS A 207 1.04 -26.39 -37.51
CA LYS A 207 0.34 -25.19 -36.99
C LYS A 207 0.59 -23.94 -37.87
N LYS A 208 0.29 -23.99 -39.18
CA LYS A 208 0.32 -22.79 -40.04
C LYS A 208 -1.10 -22.38 -40.47
N PRO A 209 -1.65 -21.23 -40.02
CA PRO A 209 -2.86 -20.66 -40.61
C PRO A 209 -2.57 -20.09 -42.02
N PRO A 210 -3.59 -19.93 -42.89
CA PRO A 210 -3.41 -19.44 -44.26
C PRO A 210 -2.91 -18.00 -44.26
N GLY A 211 -1.96 -17.72 -45.16
CA GLY A 211 -1.22 -16.48 -45.20
C GLY A 211 -2.04 -15.24 -45.57
N VAL A 212 -1.59 -14.11 -45.03
CA VAL A 212 -1.68 -12.81 -45.70
C VAL A 212 -0.25 -12.29 -45.85
N ALA A 213 0.14 -12.04 -47.10
CA ALA A 213 1.40 -11.45 -47.51
C ALA A 213 1.27 -9.91 -47.44
N VAL A 214 2.26 -9.16 -46.94
CA VAL A 214 3.32 -8.37 -47.64
C VAL A 214 3.60 -7.11 -46.75
N PRO A 215 4.73 -6.33 -46.75
CA PRO A 215 6.11 -6.45 -47.28
C PRO A 215 7.24 -6.29 -46.20
N PRO A 216 8.57 -6.36 -46.55
CA PRO A 216 9.69 -6.52 -45.62
C PRO A 216 10.26 -5.20 -45.04
N PRO A 217 11.12 -5.26 -43.98
CA PRO A 217 11.72 -4.06 -43.39
C PRO A 217 12.96 -3.62 -44.19
N THR A 218 13.01 -2.34 -44.57
CA THR A 218 14.22 -1.72 -45.10
C THR A 218 15.14 -1.34 -43.94
N SER A 219 16.36 -1.87 -43.98
CA SER A 219 17.49 -1.48 -43.14
C SER A 219 17.96 -0.05 -43.43
N THR A 220 18.31 0.72 -42.40
CA THR A 220 19.59 1.48 -42.32
C THR A 220 19.71 2.25 -41.01
N GLY A 221 20.90 2.17 -40.39
CA GLY A 221 21.58 3.34 -39.82
C GLY A 221 21.36 3.65 -38.34
N THR A 222 22.37 3.31 -37.54
CA THR A 222 22.76 3.93 -36.27
C THR A 222 22.68 5.47 -36.27
N ASP A 223 22.17 6.09 -35.20
CA ASP A 223 22.90 7.17 -34.50
C ASP A 223 22.33 7.53 -33.12
N SER A 224 23.20 8.09 -32.30
CA SER A 224 23.04 8.45 -30.89
C SER A 224 22.30 9.78 -30.69
N LYS A 225 21.39 9.91 -29.70
CA LYS A 225 21.30 11.09 -28.79
C LYS A 225 20.22 11.00 -27.69
N LYS A 226 20.71 11.28 -26.47
CA LYS A 226 20.17 11.96 -25.26
C LYS A 226 18.67 12.34 -25.18
N PRO A 227 18.02 12.24 -23.99
CA PRO A 227 16.60 12.57 -23.80
C PRO A 227 16.34 14.07 -23.70
N GLU A 228 15.22 14.50 -24.29
CA GLU A 228 14.69 15.86 -24.28
C GLU A 228 13.38 15.91 -23.49
N GLU A 229 13.32 16.83 -22.52
CA GLU A 229 12.19 17.14 -21.65
C GLU A 229 11.44 18.36 -22.21
N PRO A 230 10.10 18.42 -22.11
CA PRO A 230 9.44 19.74 -22.02
C PRO A 230 8.19 19.73 -21.08
N PRO A 231 7.53 20.87 -20.82
CA PRO A 231 7.87 21.92 -19.85
C PRO A 231 6.68 22.14 -18.83
N PRO A 232 6.70 23.15 -17.93
CA PRO A 232 6.01 23.10 -16.64
C PRO A 232 4.52 23.49 -16.72
N ARG A 233 3.73 23.04 -15.72
CA ARG A 233 2.40 23.58 -15.43
C ARG A 233 2.31 24.04 -13.98
N ASP A 234 2.19 25.35 -13.84
CA ASP A 234 1.75 26.04 -12.64
C ASP A 234 0.26 25.78 -12.35
N SER A 235 -0.13 26.21 -11.14
CA SER A 235 -1.49 26.41 -10.58
C SER A 235 -2.05 25.31 -9.67
N GLU A 236 -1.67 25.44 -8.39
CA GLU A 236 -2.55 25.56 -7.22
C GLU A 236 -3.94 24.86 -7.26
N THR A 237 -4.05 23.74 -6.56
CA THR A 237 -5.32 23.33 -5.92
C THR A 237 -5.11 23.08 -4.44
N LYS A 238 -5.65 24.03 -3.67
CA LYS A 238 -5.92 24.10 -2.24
C LYS A 238 -6.28 22.75 -1.58
N THR A 239 -5.37 22.20 -0.77
CA THR A 239 -5.65 21.09 0.14
C THR A 239 -6.29 21.64 1.42
N THR A 240 -7.58 21.35 1.62
CA THR A 240 -8.26 21.51 2.91
C THR A 240 -7.82 20.41 3.87
N VAL A 241 -7.16 20.81 4.97
CA VAL A 241 -6.80 19.95 6.09
C VAL A 241 -8.04 19.74 6.96
N HIS A 242 -8.54 18.50 7.08
CA HIS A 242 -9.51 18.13 8.11
C HIS A 242 -8.78 17.56 9.33
N SER A 243 -9.17 18.07 10.51
CA SER A 243 -8.68 17.65 11.83
C SER A 243 -9.38 16.36 12.26
N PRO A 244 -8.67 15.36 12.82
CA PRO A 244 -9.28 14.08 13.20
C PRO A 244 -9.78 14.13 14.64
N ASP A 245 -11.07 14.40 14.81
CA ASP A 245 -11.80 14.11 16.05
C ASP A 245 -12.93 13.13 15.72
N SER A 246 -12.69 11.84 15.94
CA SER A 246 -13.71 10.84 16.27
C SER A 246 -13.03 9.49 16.53
N ALA A 247 -12.95 9.10 17.81
CA ALA A 247 -12.47 7.81 18.27
C ALA A 247 -13.48 6.66 18.03
N HIS A 248 -14.20 6.67 16.90
CA HIS A 248 -15.21 5.64 16.58
C HIS A 248 -14.91 4.79 15.34
N SER A 249 -13.78 5.01 14.65
CA SER A 249 -13.52 4.33 13.36
C SER A 249 -12.58 3.12 13.41
N LEU A 250 -12.05 2.71 14.58
CA LEU A 250 -11.04 1.65 14.65
C LEU A 250 -11.53 0.30 15.19
N THR A 251 -12.79 0.20 15.60
CA THR A 251 -13.37 -1.07 16.09
C THR A 251 -14.21 -1.82 15.04
N GLU A 252 -14.52 -1.22 13.89
CA GLU A 252 -15.36 -1.87 12.87
C GLU A 252 -14.59 -2.80 11.92
N TRP A 253 -13.26 -2.73 11.87
CA TRP A 253 -12.46 -3.56 10.96
C TRP A 253 -12.07 -4.96 11.49
N PHE A 254 -12.36 -5.25 12.76
CA PHE A 254 -11.91 -6.49 13.41
C PHE A 254 -13.03 -7.50 13.72
N MET A 255 -14.28 -7.22 13.33
CA MET A 255 -15.45 -8.03 13.69
C MET A 255 -16.04 -8.88 12.54
N ASP A 256 -15.51 -8.80 11.32
CA ASP A 256 -16.05 -9.56 10.16
C ASP A 256 -15.10 -10.69 9.70
N LEU A 257 -14.72 -11.56 10.63
CA LEU A 257 -14.03 -12.83 10.33
C LEU A 257 -14.42 -13.92 11.34
N GLU A 258 -15.69 -14.32 11.29
CA GLU A 258 -16.19 -15.67 11.63
C GLU A 258 -17.23 -16.12 10.59
#